data_AF-A0A2M7TM67-F1
#
_entry.id   AF-A0A2M7TM67-F1
#
_cell.length_a   1.000
_cell.length_b   1.000
_cell.length_c   1.000
_cell.angle_alpha   90.00
_cell.angle_beta   90.00
_cell.angle_gamma   90.00
#
_symmetry.space_group_name_H-M   'P 1'
#
loop_
_entity.id
_entity.type
_entity.pdbx_description
1 polymer ?
#
loop_
_entity_poly.entity_id
_entity_poly.type
_entity_poly.pdbx_seq_one_letter_code
_entity_poly.pdbx_strand_id
1 'polypeptide(L)'
;MAELHKIPQNVTTYQGRIIGKFTAKQFIFLAIGAIVSFLIFNTDLPLQVKIPVAFVSLGVSVLFAVVNYEGRSTDMWIQGFLGAVYATTQMVWKKEDKTPPYLLPRYHPHAQTRNPRKRSQSELERYLQMRGTRTLSDKFSNEEQQVLEHIRKPTTPIDEPPTRLSTKDQQTDER
;
A
#
# COMPACT_ATOMS: atom_id res chain seq x y z
N MET A 1 -1.17 -5.61 36.41
CA MET A 1 -0.69 -5.89 35.03
C MET A 1 -1.92 -5.86 34.15
N ALA A 2 -2.10 -4.81 33.34
CA ALA A 2 -3.34 -4.65 32.57
C ALA A 2 -3.32 -5.59 31.35
N GLU A 3 -4.28 -6.51 31.29
CA GLU A 3 -4.47 -7.41 30.15
C GLU A 3 -4.85 -6.58 28.91
N LEU A 4 -4.02 -6.68 27.86
CA LEU A 4 -4.33 -6.09 26.56
C LEU A 4 -5.55 -6.79 25.97
N HIS A 5 -6.71 -6.14 26.00
CA HIS A 5 -7.84 -6.59 25.21
C HIS A 5 -7.57 -6.27 23.73
N LYS A 6 -7.55 -7.32 22.90
CA LYS A 6 -7.29 -7.22 21.46
C LYS A 6 -8.41 -6.39 20.82
N ILE A 7 -8.08 -5.22 20.28
CA ILE A 7 -9.05 -4.41 19.53
C ILE A 7 -9.42 -5.20 18.26
N PRO A 8 -10.71 -5.42 17.96
CA PRO A 8 -11.13 -6.13 16.77
C PRO A 8 -10.70 -5.36 15.50
N GLN A 9 -9.61 -5.82 14.88
CA GLN A 9 -9.14 -5.37 13.57
C GLN A 9 -9.92 -6.11 12.48
N ASN A 10 -11.14 -5.66 12.22
CA ASN A 10 -11.78 -5.62 10.90
C ASN A 10 -13.28 -5.37 11.08
N VAL A 11 -13.68 -4.09 11.04
CA VAL A 11 -15.09 -3.68 11.01
C VAL A 11 -15.53 -3.17 9.63
N THR A 12 -14.68 -3.30 8.60
CA THR A 12 -14.97 -2.83 7.24
C THR A 12 -15.59 -3.89 6.33
N THR A 13 -15.76 -5.14 6.80
CA THR A 13 -16.46 -6.21 6.04
C THR A 13 -17.98 -6.03 6.03
N TYR A 14 -18.49 -4.82 6.28
CA TYR A 14 -19.88 -4.49 5.98
C TYR A 14 -19.96 -4.13 4.49
N GLN A 15 -20.00 -5.15 3.64
CA GLN A 15 -20.46 -4.97 2.25
C GLN A 15 -21.79 -4.22 2.31
N GLY A 16 -21.86 -3.05 1.67
CA GLY A 16 -23.04 -2.19 1.67
C GLY A 16 -24.24 -2.91 1.10
N ARG A 17 -24.98 -3.60 1.96
CA ARG A 17 -26.30 -4.14 1.63
C ARG A 17 -27.25 -2.96 1.65
N ILE A 18 -27.71 -2.57 0.46
CA ILE A 18 -28.59 -1.39 0.32
C ILE A 18 -30.04 -1.78 0.62
N ILE A 19 -30.43 -3.03 0.34
CA ILE A 19 -31.76 -3.56 0.63
C ILE A 19 -31.63 -4.87 1.40
N GLY A 20 -31.70 -4.79 2.73
CA GLY A 20 -31.70 -5.95 3.64
C GLY A 20 -30.46 -6.83 3.49
N LYS A 21 -30.60 -7.95 2.77
CA LYS A 21 -29.53 -8.95 2.54
C LYS A 21 -28.75 -8.72 1.24
N PHE A 22 -29.29 -7.95 0.30
CA PHE A 22 -28.75 -7.82 -1.06
C PHE A 22 -27.82 -6.62 -1.21
N THR A 23 -26.76 -6.82 -2.00
CA THR A 23 -25.88 -5.74 -2.45
C THR A 23 -26.58 -4.90 -3.52
N ALA A 24 -26.13 -3.65 -3.72
CA ALA A 24 -26.68 -2.76 -4.75
C ALA A 24 -26.71 -3.41 -6.14
N LYS A 25 -25.62 -4.11 -6.50
CA LYS A 25 -25.48 -4.79 -7.79
C LYS A 25 -26.49 -5.95 -7.94
N GLN A 26 -26.72 -6.72 -6.87
CA GLN A 26 -27.70 -7.82 -6.90
C GLN A 26 -29.12 -7.33 -7.09
N PHE A 27 -29.47 -6.22 -6.46
CA PHE A 27 -30.77 -5.59 -6.65
C PHE A 27 -30.96 -5.12 -8.10
N ILE A 28 -29.91 -4.61 -8.75
CA ILE A 28 -29.97 -4.22 -10.17
C ILE A 28 -30.22 -5.44 -11.06
N PHE A 29 -29.54 -6.57 -10.83
CA PHE A 29 -29.81 -7.80 -11.58
C PHE A 29 -31.26 -8.29 -11.42
N LEU A 30 -31.80 -8.16 -10.20
CA LEU A 30 -33.20 -8.48 -9.90
C LEU A 30 -34.18 -7.54 -10.62
N ALA A 31 -33.90 -6.24 -10.61
CA ALA A 31 -34.70 -5.23 -11.30
C ALA A 31 -34.70 -5.45 -12.83
N ILE A 32 -33.53 -5.73 -13.42
CA ILE A 32 -33.42 -6.03 -14.86
C ILE A 32 -34.24 -7.27 -15.21
N GLY A 33 -34.16 -8.35 -14.43
CA GLY A 33 -34.94 -9.55 -14.68
C GLY A 33 -36.45 -9.33 -14.55
N ALA A 34 -36.88 -8.51 -13.58
CA ALA A 34 -38.28 -8.13 -13.44
C ALA A 34 -38.78 -7.31 -14.65
N ILE A 35 -37.97 -6.36 -15.14
CA ILE A 35 -38.29 -5.56 -16.34
C ILE A 35 -38.36 -6.46 -17.58
N VAL A 36 -37.41 -7.36 -17.76
CA VAL A 36 -37.39 -8.32 -18.89
C VAL A 36 -38.61 -9.24 -18.83
N SER A 37 -38.92 -9.79 -17.65
CA SER A 37 -40.12 -10.61 -17.45
C SER A 37 -41.40 -9.84 -17.76
N PHE A 38 -41.46 -8.55 -17.41
CA PHE A 38 -42.61 -7.69 -17.71
C PHE A 38 -42.73 -7.39 -19.20
N LEU A 39 -41.63 -7.14 -19.90
CA LEU A 39 -41.60 -6.95 -21.36
C LEU A 39 -42.08 -8.22 -22.10
N ILE A 40 -41.62 -9.40 -21.68
CA ILE A 40 -42.10 -10.68 -22.22
C ILE A 40 -43.60 -10.83 -22.00
N PHE A 41 -44.11 -10.42 -20.83
CA PHE A 41 -45.52 -10.51 -20.51
C PHE A 41 -46.41 -9.57 -21.37
N ASN A 42 -45.86 -8.45 -21.83
CA ASN A 42 -46.52 -7.51 -22.75
C ASN A 42 -46.44 -7.91 -24.24
N THR A 43 -45.67 -8.94 -24.58
CA THR A 43 -45.56 -9.41 -25.97
C THR A 43 -46.79 -10.26 -26.33
N ASP A 44 -47.21 -10.22 -27.60
CA ASP A 44 -48.35 -10.98 -28.15
C ASP A 44 -48.00 -12.47 -28.41
N LEU A 45 -47.48 -13.12 -27.36
CA LEU A 45 -47.16 -14.55 -27.35
C LEU A 45 -48.36 -15.34 -26.79
N PRO A 46 -48.57 -16.59 -27.27
CA PRO A 46 -49.61 -17.45 -26.72
C PRO A 46 -49.40 -17.67 -25.22
N LEU A 47 -50.49 -17.61 -24.45
CA LEU A 47 -50.47 -17.61 -22.98
C LEU A 47 -49.67 -18.78 -22.39
N GLN A 48 -49.75 -19.96 -23.02
CA GLN A 48 -49.07 -21.19 -22.62
C GLN A 48 -47.54 -21.08 -22.68
N VAL A 49 -47.00 -20.28 -23.60
CA VAL A 49 -45.55 -20.05 -23.74
C VAL A 49 -45.14 -18.81 -22.94
N LYS A 50 -46.00 -17.80 -22.88
CA LYS A 50 -45.72 -16.53 -22.22
C LYS A 50 -45.43 -16.69 -20.74
N ILE A 51 -46.28 -17.43 -20.02
CA ILE A 51 -46.15 -17.63 -18.57
C ILE A 51 -44.84 -18.35 -18.19
N PRO A 52 -44.48 -19.52 -18.76
CA PRO A 52 -43.26 -20.20 -18.39
C PRO A 52 -42.01 -19.40 -18.78
N VAL A 53 -42.00 -18.73 -19.94
CA VAL A 53 -40.85 -17.92 -20.36
C VAL A 53 -40.65 -16.72 -19.42
N ALA A 54 -41.73 -16.02 -19.04
CA ALA A 54 -41.67 -14.95 -18.06
C ALA A 54 -41.16 -15.47 -16.70
N PHE A 55 -41.71 -16.60 -16.22
CA PHE A 55 -41.32 -17.19 -14.93
C PHE A 55 -39.85 -17.64 -14.91
N VAL A 56 -39.36 -18.26 -15.98
CA VAL A 56 -37.96 -18.66 -16.11
C VAL A 56 -37.06 -17.44 -16.12
N SER A 57 -37.42 -16.38 -16.86
CA SER A 57 -36.61 -15.15 -16.91
C SER A 57 -36.48 -14.49 -15.53
N LEU A 58 -37.58 -14.44 -14.78
CA LEU A 58 -37.59 -13.93 -13.41
C LEU A 58 -36.82 -14.85 -12.46
N GLY A 59 -37.01 -16.17 -12.57
CA GLY A 59 -36.35 -17.17 -11.74
C GLY A 59 -34.84 -17.15 -11.89
N VAL A 60 -34.33 -17.03 -13.12
CA VAL A 60 -32.89 -16.90 -13.41
C VAL A 60 -32.32 -15.64 -12.75
N SER A 61 -33.04 -14.52 -12.84
CA SER A 61 -32.62 -13.26 -12.23
C SER A 61 -32.58 -13.34 -10.70
N VAL A 62 -33.60 -13.93 -10.07
CA VAL A 62 -33.63 -14.15 -8.62
C VAL A 62 -32.49 -15.05 -8.18
N LEU A 63 -32.23 -16.13 -8.92
CA LEU A 63 -31.14 -17.06 -8.62
C LEU A 63 -29.79 -16.32 -8.65
N PHE A 64 -29.52 -15.52 -9.68
CA PHE A 64 -28.30 -14.72 -9.78
C PHE A 64 -28.17 -13.66 -8.67
N ALA A 65 -29.27 -13.05 -8.23
CA ALA A 65 -29.26 -12.05 -7.16
C ALA A 65 -29.02 -12.67 -5.77
N VAL A 66 -29.52 -13.89 -5.52
CA VAL A 66 -29.43 -14.59 -4.23
C VAL A 66 -28.14 -15.38 -4.07
N VAL A 67 -27.58 -15.91 -5.16
CA VAL A 67 -26.36 -16.71 -5.13
C VAL A 67 -25.15 -15.83 -4.78
N ASN A 68 -24.86 -15.77 -3.49
CA ASN A 68 -23.66 -15.18 -2.91
C ASN A 68 -22.84 -16.28 -2.27
N TYR A 69 -21.73 -16.65 -2.91
CA TYR A 69 -20.86 -17.72 -2.41
C TYR A 69 -19.74 -17.12 -1.57
N GLU A 70 -19.65 -17.52 -0.30
CA GLU A 70 -18.51 -17.27 0.61
C GLU A 70 -17.98 -15.82 0.65
N GLY A 71 -18.88 -14.83 0.60
CA GLY A 71 -18.52 -13.41 0.70
C GLY A 71 -17.98 -12.78 -0.59
N ARG A 72 -17.93 -13.53 -1.70
CA ARG A 72 -17.66 -12.97 -3.03
C ARG A 72 -18.97 -12.78 -3.80
N SER A 73 -19.14 -11.59 -4.36
CA SER A 73 -20.29 -11.29 -5.22
C SER A 73 -20.26 -12.15 -6.48
N THR A 74 -21.43 -12.57 -6.94
CA THR A 74 -21.66 -13.37 -8.16
C THR A 74 -20.91 -12.83 -9.38
N ASP A 75 -20.81 -11.51 -9.51
CA ASP A 75 -20.05 -10.77 -10.53
C ASP A 75 -18.59 -11.26 -10.65
N MET A 76 -17.91 -11.42 -9.53
CA MET A 76 -16.52 -11.89 -9.47
C MET A 76 -16.42 -13.36 -9.91
N TRP A 77 -17.43 -14.16 -9.54
CA TRP A 77 -17.51 -15.56 -9.92
C TRP A 77 -17.74 -15.71 -11.42
N ILE A 78 -18.63 -14.91 -12.01
CA ILE A 78 -18.92 -14.90 -13.46
C ILE A 78 -17.69 -14.48 -14.25
N GLN A 79 -17.00 -13.41 -13.82
CA GLN A 79 -15.76 -12.96 -14.46
C GLN A 79 -14.66 -14.01 -14.39
N GLY A 80 -14.45 -14.61 -13.21
CA GLY A 80 -13.48 -15.69 -13.03
C GLY A 80 -13.83 -16.94 -13.83
N PHE A 81 -15.12 -17.30 -13.90
CA PHE A 81 -15.61 -18.44 -14.67
C PHE A 81 -15.42 -18.22 -16.17
N LEU A 82 -15.86 -17.08 -16.72
CA LEU A 82 -15.64 -16.74 -18.13
C LEU A 82 -14.14 -16.70 -18.45
N GLY A 83 -13.35 -16.07 -17.57
CA GLY A 83 -11.90 -16.05 -17.69
C GLY A 83 -11.32 -17.45 -17.73
N ALA A 84 -11.77 -18.37 -16.87
CA ALA A 84 -11.28 -19.75 -16.83
C ALA A 84 -11.75 -20.59 -18.02
N VAL A 85 -12.98 -20.41 -18.49
CA VAL A 85 -13.54 -21.13 -19.65
C VAL A 85 -12.83 -20.74 -20.94
N TYR A 86 -12.52 -19.45 -21.12
CA TYR A 86 -11.80 -18.96 -22.29
C TYR A 86 -10.28 -18.92 -22.10
N ALA A 87 -9.78 -19.19 -20.89
CA ALA A 87 -8.34 -19.29 -20.65
C ALA A 87 -7.80 -20.51 -21.39
N THR A 88 -6.75 -20.29 -22.17
CA THR A 88 -5.95 -21.40 -22.68
C THR A 88 -5.29 -22.13 -21.51
N THR A 89 -5.43 -23.47 -21.48
CA THR A 89 -4.74 -24.33 -20.50
C THR A 89 -3.23 -24.34 -20.70
N GLN A 90 -2.73 -23.82 -21.83
CA GLN A 90 -1.31 -23.76 -22.12
C GLN A 90 -0.68 -22.53 -21.48
N MET A 91 -0.04 -22.75 -20.32
CA MET A 91 0.75 -21.74 -19.65
C MET A 91 2.19 -21.79 -20.19
N VAL A 92 2.53 -20.88 -21.11
CA VAL A 92 3.91 -20.72 -21.56
C VAL A 92 4.66 -19.88 -20.53
N TRP A 93 5.67 -20.46 -19.89
CA TRP A 93 6.55 -19.72 -19.00
C TRP A 93 7.26 -18.61 -19.79
N LYS A 94 6.89 -17.36 -19.52
CA LYS A 94 7.61 -16.19 -20.01
C LYS A 94 8.46 -15.66 -18.86
N LYS A 95 9.78 -15.70 -19.04
CA LYS A 95 10.69 -14.97 -18.14
C LYS A 95 10.37 -13.49 -18.32
N GLU A 96 9.74 -12.88 -17.33
CA GLU A 96 9.60 -11.43 -17.30
C GLU A 96 10.94 -10.83 -16.88
N ASP A 97 11.52 -9.97 -17.72
CA ASP A 97 12.67 -9.13 -17.37
C ASP A 97 12.29 -8.00 -16.39
N LYS A 98 11.22 -8.19 -15.60
CA LYS A 98 10.89 -7.29 -14.52
C LYS A 98 11.84 -7.58 -13.38
N THR A 99 12.85 -6.72 -13.27
CA THR A 99 13.68 -6.60 -12.09
C THR A 99 12.77 -6.57 -10.86
N PRO A 100 12.83 -7.58 -9.97
CA PRO A 100 11.95 -7.64 -8.83
C PRO A 100 12.07 -6.35 -8.03
N PRO A 101 10.97 -5.86 -7.44
CA PRO A 101 10.91 -4.52 -6.91
C PRO A 101 11.98 -4.27 -5.84
N TYR A 102 12.43 -5.29 -5.12
CA TYR A 102 13.53 -5.22 -4.14
C TYR A 102 14.93 -4.99 -4.70
N LEU A 103 15.16 -5.19 -5.99
CA LEU A 103 16.42 -4.86 -6.67
C LEU A 103 16.40 -3.44 -7.26
N LEU A 104 15.26 -2.74 -7.21
CA LEU A 104 15.19 -1.36 -7.66
C LEU A 104 15.77 -0.42 -6.58
N PRO A 105 16.57 0.60 -6.96
CA PRO A 105 17.17 1.53 -6.00
C PRO A 105 16.16 2.37 -5.21
N ARG A 106 14.86 2.27 -5.53
CA ARG A 106 13.74 2.93 -4.85
C ARG A 106 12.81 1.95 -4.13
N TYR A 107 13.27 0.74 -3.82
CA TYR A 107 12.50 -0.19 -2.99
C TYR A 107 12.52 0.25 -1.53
N HIS A 108 11.50 1.00 -1.13
CA HIS A 108 11.17 1.17 0.27
C HIS A 108 9.93 0.31 0.51
N PRO A 109 10.07 -0.95 0.97
CA PRO A 109 8.93 -1.87 1.19
C PRO A 109 7.90 -1.30 2.17
N HIS A 110 8.24 -0.21 2.86
CA HIS A 110 7.34 0.57 3.68
C HIS A 110 7.55 2.07 3.40
N ALA A 111 7.19 2.53 2.19
CA ALA A 111 6.69 3.90 2.09
C ALA A 111 5.35 3.95 2.83
N GLN A 112 5.41 3.93 4.16
CA GLN A 112 4.31 4.41 4.98
C GLN A 112 3.98 5.77 4.35
N THR A 113 2.77 5.94 3.85
CA THR A 113 2.16 7.25 3.74
C THR A 113 1.99 7.77 5.17
N ARG A 114 3.11 8.01 5.87
CA ARG A 114 3.22 9.06 6.84
C ARG A 114 3.02 10.30 5.99
N ASN A 115 1.75 10.64 5.80
CA ASN A 115 1.36 12.02 5.60
C ASN A 115 2.22 12.77 6.61
N PRO A 116 3.25 13.55 6.19
CA PRO A 116 4.02 14.29 7.14
C PRO A 116 2.99 15.28 7.67
N ARG A 117 2.34 14.93 8.79
CA ARG A 117 1.61 15.89 9.59
C ARG A 117 2.63 16.99 9.74
N LYS A 118 2.41 18.11 9.05
CA LYS A 118 3.18 19.33 9.23
C LYS A 118 2.92 19.67 10.68
N ARG A 119 3.76 19.12 11.57
CA ARG A 119 3.63 19.27 13.01
C ARG A 119 3.67 20.78 13.21
N SER A 120 2.55 21.35 13.64
CA SER A 120 2.42 22.79 13.72
C SER A 120 3.49 23.30 14.67
N GLN A 121 4.12 24.42 14.33
CA GLN A 121 5.18 24.99 15.17
C GLN A 121 4.69 25.23 16.61
N SER A 122 3.39 25.46 16.81
CA SER A 122 2.73 25.54 18.12
C SER A 122 2.85 24.27 18.97
N GLU A 123 2.80 23.07 18.37
CA GLU A 123 2.94 21.81 19.11
C GLU A 123 4.41 21.57 19.48
N LEU A 124 5.34 22.03 18.64
CA LEU A 124 6.78 22.03 18.93
C LEU A 124 7.10 22.97 20.10
N GLU A 125 6.62 24.22 20.07
CA GLU A 125 6.81 25.19 21.15
C GLU A 125 6.27 24.67 22.48
N ARG A 126 5.09 24.06 22.47
CA ARG A 126 4.48 23.46 23.67
C ARG A 126 5.36 22.33 24.23
N TYR A 127 5.95 21.52 23.37
CA TYR A 127 6.86 20.45 23.79
C TYR A 127 8.19 20.99 24.34
N LEU A 128 8.72 22.05 23.74
CA LEU A 128 9.93 22.72 24.19
C LEU A 128 9.74 23.36 25.58
N GLN A 129 8.59 23.99 25.82
CA GLN A 129 8.21 24.49 27.14
C GLN A 129 8.07 23.37 28.17
N MET A 130 7.36 22.28 27.84
CA MET A 130 7.18 21.15 28.77
C MET A 130 8.49 20.44 29.11
N ARG A 131 9.45 20.39 28.17
CA ARG A 131 10.74 19.71 28.38
C ARG A 131 11.72 20.57 29.21
N GLY A 132 11.37 21.81 29.52
CA GLY A 132 12.27 22.76 30.16
C GLY A 132 13.38 23.14 29.20
N THR A 133 13.23 24.28 28.54
CA THR A 133 14.32 24.97 27.85
C THR A 133 15.44 25.24 28.87
N ARG A 134 16.43 24.35 28.94
CA ARG A 134 17.81 24.81 29.14
C ARG A 134 18.14 25.63 27.90
N THR A 135 17.84 26.92 27.98
CA THR A 135 18.41 27.90 27.08
C THR A 135 19.91 27.65 27.06
N LEU A 136 20.44 27.13 25.96
CA LEU A 136 21.88 27.06 25.66
C LEU A 136 22.53 28.46 25.53
N SER A 137 21.86 29.47 26.08
CA SER A 137 22.29 30.86 26.20
C SER A 137 22.65 31.19 27.66
N ASP A 138 22.71 30.20 28.55
CA ASP A 138 23.34 30.39 29.84
C ASP A 138 24.86 30.34 29.62
N LYS A 139 25.41 31.54 29.40
CA LYS A 139 26.82 31.93 29.39
C LYS A 139 27.78 30.76 29.18
N PHE A 140 28.22 30.55 27.93
CA PHE A 140 29.39 29.70 27.65
C PHE A 140 30.49 30.03 28.64
N SER A 141 30.89 29.03 29.43
CA SER A 141 32.01 29.18 30.34
C SER A 141 33.24 29.57 29.53
N ASN A 142 34.14 30.38 30.10
CA ASN A 142 35.34 30.87 29.39
C ASN A 142 36.16 29.71 28.78
N GLU A 143 36.09 28.52 29.39
CA GLU A 143 36.72 27.29 28.92
C GLU A 143 36.14 26.80 27.59
N GLU A 144 34.81 26.84 27.43
CA GLU A 144 34.14 26.38 26.22
C GLU A 144 34.43 27.32 25.03
N GLN A 145 34.60 28.62 25.29
CA GLN A 145 35.00 29.59 24.26
C GLN A 145 36.42 29.33 23.75
N GLN A 146 37.36 28.94 24.63
CA GLN A 146 38.72 28.59 24.22
C GLN A 146 38.75 27.34 23.33
N VAL A 147 37.89 26.36 23.62
CA VAL A 147 37.76 25.14 22.80
C VAL A 147 37.25 25.49 21.40
N LEU A 148 36.26 26.37 21.28
CA LEU A 148 35.74 26.82 19.98
C LEU A 148 36.76 27.63 19.18
N GLU A 149 37.55 28.48 19.85
CA GLU A 149 38.69 29.18 19.26
C GLU A 149 39.72 28.21 18.67
N HIS A 150 40.01 27.12 19.38
CA HIS A 150 40.97 26.10 18.93
C HIS A 150 40.47 25.34 17.69
N ILE A 151 39.16 25.08 17.59
CA ILE A 151 38.55 24.41 16.44
C ILE A 151 38.46 25.35 15.22
N ARG A 152 38.29 26.66 15.44
CA ARG A 152 38.11 27.65 14.36
C ARG A 152 39.40 27.99 13.62
N LYS A 153 40.58 27.68 14.18
CA LYS A 153 41.85 27.87 13.46
C LYS A 153 41.90 26.86 12.31
N PRO A 154 41.92 27.30 11.03
CA PRO A 154 42.00 26.39 9.91
C PRO A 154 43.32 25.63 9.99
N THR A 155 43.23 24.30 10.06
CA THR A 155 44.32 23.36 9.84
C THR A 155 45.11 23.80 8.61
N THR A 156 46.39 24.07 8.85
CA THR A 156 47.41 24.37 7.83
C THR A 156 47.34 23.35 6.70
N PRO A 157 47.46 23.75 5.41
CA PRO A 157 47.49 22.83 4.29
C PRO A 157 48.53 21.73 4.49
N ILE A 158 48.09 20.48 4.30
CA ILE A 158 48.91 19.28 4.31
C ILE A 158 49.76 19.30 3.02
N ASP A 159 50.93 19.93 3.06
CA ASP A 159 51.99 19.78 2.07
C ASP A 159 53.31 19.45 2.80
N GLU A 160 53.42 18.21 3.29
CA GLU A 160 54.71 17.58 3.54
C GLU A 160 54.63 16.11 3.08
N PRO A 161 55.32 15.72 2.00
CA PRO A 161 55.35 14.33 1.56
C PRO A 161 56.15 13.46 2.54
N PRO A 162 55.83 12.16 2.67
CA PRO A 162 56.47 11.31 3.67
C PRO A 162 57.95 11.09 3.33
N THR A 163 58.83 11.62 4.18
CA THR A 163 60.25 11.24 4.23
C THR A 163 60.33 9.75 4.59
N ARG A 164 60.37 8.88 3.57
CA ARG A 164 60.77 7.48 3.73
C ARG A 164 62.27 7.46 3.98
N LEU A 165 62.63 7.15 5.22
CA LEU A 165 63.91 6.53 5.55
C LEU A 165 64.02 5.23 4.73
N SER A 166 64.86 5.22 3.70
CA SER A 166 65.28 4.02 2.98
C SER A 166 66.78 3.87 3.16
N THR A 167 67.13 2.92 4.02
CA THR A 167 68.29 2.04 3.98
C THR A 167 69.05 2.09 2.65
N LYS A 168 70.32 2.48 2.69
CA LYS A 168 71.28 2.21 1.61
C LYS A 168 72.38 1.34 2.19
N ASP A 169 72.18 0.03 2.06
CA ASP A 169 73.22 -0.96 2.27
C ASP A 169 74.36 -0.76 1.27
N GLN A 170 75.54 -1.14 1.75
CA GLN A 170 76.79 -1.38 1.04
C GLN A 170 76.56 -2.37 -0.12
N GLN A 171 77.15 -2.12 -1.30
CA GLN A 171 78.10 -3.01 -2.01
C GLN A 171 78.30 -2.57 -3.48
N THR A 172 79.46 -2.93 -4.05
CA THR A 172 79.97 -2.71 -5.43
C THR A 172 80.76 -1.39 -5.51
N ASP A 173 82.08 -1.31 -5.33
CA ASP A 173 83.20 -2.13 -5.85
C ASP A 173 83.03 -2.48 -7.34
N GLU A 174 83.54 -1.62 -8.22
CA GLU A 174 84.35 -2.01 -9.37
C GLU A 174 84.95 -0.77 -10.08
N ARG A 175 86.29 -0.81 -10.18
CA ARG A 175 87.22 -0.11 -11.09
C ARG A 175 87.59 1.35 -10.88
#